data_AF-A0AAN7EIA1-F1
#
_entry.id   AF-A0AAN7EIA1-F1
#
_cell.length_a   1.000
_cell.length_b   1.000
_cell.length_c   1.000
_cell.angle_alpha   90.00
_cell.angle_beta   90.00
_cell.angle_gamma   90.00
#
_symmetry.space_group_name_H-M   'P 1'
#
loop_
_entity.id
_entity.type
_entity.pdbx_description
1 polymer ?
#
loop_
_entity_poly.entity_id
_entity_poly.type
_entity_poly.pdbx_seq_one_letter_code
_entity_poly.pdbx_strand_id
1 'polypeptide(L)'
;MRERTRGDGGIGTILKKTYTPGSHGFFVQREKFTKYDNEKRMKELEVMEGGYLDLGLILFHVHFEIIEKDNDSCIIKSTIEYDIKEEAIANTSHTWDY
;
A
#
# COMPACT_ATOMS: atom_id res chain seq x y z
N MET A 1 -20.93 4.48 14.62
CA MET A 1 -19.51 4.10 14.78
C MET A 1 -18.66 5.27 14.30
N ARG A 2 -17.74 5.81 15.12
CA ARG A 2 -16.93 6.98 14.76
C ARG A 2 -15.83 6.57 13.76
N GLU A 3 -15.89 7.15 12.58
CA GLU A 3 -14.90 7.07 11.52
C GLU A 3 -13.59 7.69 12.00
N ARG A 4 -12.59 6.86 12.36
CA ARG A 4 -11.31 7.32 12.92
C ARG A 4 -10.23 7.32 11.85
N THR A 5 -10.24 8.34 10.99
CA THR A 5 -8.99 8.89 10.48
C THR A 5 -8.29 9.59 11.64
N ARG A 6 -6.98 9.43 11.78
CA ARG A 6 -6.20 10.06 12.85
C ARG A 6 -4.84 10.45 12.30
N GLY A 7 -4.46 11.71 12.42
CA GLY A 7 -3.13 12.19 12.05
C GLY A 7 -3.17 13.58 11.42
N ASP A 8 -1.99 14.13 11.19
CA ASP A 8 -1.73 15.43 10.59
C ASP A 8 -1.19 15.31 9.14
N GLY A 9 -1.11 14.09 8.61
CA GLY A 9 -0.50 13.78 7.33
C GLY A 9 0.95 13.30 7.41
N GLY A 10 1.58 13.37 8.60
CA GLY A 10 2.93 12.86 8.86
C GLY A 10 2.95 11.41 9.33
N ILE A 11 4.10 10.99 9.88
CA ILE A 11 4.33 9.64 10.40
C ILE A 11 3.28 9.28 11.47
N GLY A 12 2.71 8.08 11.37
CA GLY A 12 1.69 7.60 12.28
C GLY A 12 0.26 8.00 11.89
N THR A 13 0.07 8.79 10.84
CA THR A 13 -1.25 9.06 10.26
C THR A 13 -1.89 7.75 9.80
N ILE A 14 -3.15 7.54 10.19
CA ILE A 14 -3.98 6.39 9.81
C ILE A 14 -5.09 6.87 8.89
N LEU A 15 -5.13 6.29 7.69
CA LEU A 15 -6.16 6.52 6.70
C LEU A 15 -7.06 5.29 6.57
N LYS A 16 -8.35 5.54 6.36
CA LYS A 16 -9.33 4.54 5.96
C LYS A 16 -9.77 4.87 4.53
N LYS A 17 -9.38 4.03 3.58
CA LYS A 17 -9.80 4.13 2.18
C LYS A 17 -11.04 3.27 1.97
N THR A 18 -12.05 3.83 1.30
CA THR A 18 -13.24 3.11 0.85
C THR A 18 -13.23 3.10 -0.67
N TYR A 19 -13.29 1.91 -1.26
CA TYR A 19 -13.20 1.69 -2.70
C TYR A 19 -14.58 1.41 -3.28
N THR A 20 -14.78 1.87 -4.52
CA THR A 20 -15.98 1.54 -5.28
C THR A 20 -16.06 0.02 -5.47
N PRO A 21 -17.26 -0.59 -5.29
CA PRO A 21 -17.48 -2.00 -5.56
C PRO A 21 -16.91 -2.47 -6.91
N GLY A 22 -16.32 -3.67 -6.93
CA GLY A 22 -15.83 -4.32 -8.16
C GLY A 22 -14.44 -3.87 -8.65
N SER A 23 -13.78 -2.92 -7.99
CA SER A 23 -12.49 -2.40 -8.44
C SER A 23 -11.28 -3.26 -8.06
N HIS A 24 -11.20 -3.74 -6.81
CA HIS A 24 -10.00 -4.37 -6.26
C HIS A 24 -10.26 -5.67 -5.47
N GLY A 25 -11.48 -6.22 -5.52
CA GLY A 25 -11.86 -7.40 -4.72
C GLY A 25 -12.12 -7.14 -3.24
N PHE A 26 -11.92 -5.91 -2.76
CA PHE A 26 -12.22 -5.45 -1.40
C PHE A 26 -12.89 -4.06 -1.42
N PHE A 27 -13.46 -3.66 -0.29
CA PHE A 27 -14.19 -2.39 -0.16
C PHE A 27 -13.51 -1.38 0.75
N VAL A 28 -12.79 -1.84 1.77
CA VAL A 28 -12.19 -0.97 2.79
C VAL A 28 -10.77 -1.42 3.06
N GLN A 29 -9.88 -0.45 3.20
CA GLN A 29 -8.51 -0.66 3.61
C GLN A 29 -8.16 0.38 4.68
N ARG A 30 -7.52 -0.05 5.76
CA ARG A 30 -6.86 0.85 6.71
C ARG A 30 -5.36 0.74 6.55
N GLU A 31 -4.72 1.89 6.41
CA GLU A 31 -3.27 2.00 6.25
C GLU A 31 -2.69 3.02 7.21
N LYS A 32 -1.41 2.87 7.54
CA LYS A 32 -0.67 3.76 8.42
C LYS A 32 0.58 4.25 7.70
N PHE A 33 0.88 5.54 7.84
CA PHE A 33 2.15 6.10 7.35
C PHE A 33 3.28 5.72 8.30
N THR A 34 4.27 4.99 7.80
CA THR A 34 5.37 4.41 8.59
C THR A 34 6.63 5.28 8.51
N LYS A 35 6.87 5.93 7.38
CA LYS A 35 7.95 6.91 7.19
C LYS A 35 7.49 8.10 6.36
N TYR A 36 8.12 9.24 6.60
CA TYR A 36 7.93 10.48 5.83
C TYR A 36 9.23 11.27 5.87
N ASP A 37 9.74 11.63 4.70
CA ASP A 37 10.95 12.43 4.53
C ASP A 37 10.64 13.53 3.49
N ASN A 38 10.45 14.76 3.96
CA ASN A 38 10.08 15.87 3.11
C ASN A 38 11.24 16.33 2.21
N GLU A 39 12.49 16.21 2.68
CA GLU A 39 13.66 16.61 1.90
C GLU A 39 13.86 15.66 0.72
N LYS A 40 13.70 14.35 0.96
CA LYS A 40 13.74 13.33 -0.10
C LYS A 40 12.43 13.14 -0.85
N ARG A 41 11.38 13.89 -0.48
CA ARG A 41 10.01 13.79 -1.04
C ARG A 41 9.51 12.35 -1.10
N MET A 42 9.67 11.66 0.02
CA MET A 42 9.41 10.24 0.16
C MET A 42 8.43 9.97 1.30
N LYS A 43 7.57 8.97 1.11
CA LYS A 43 6.73 8.43 2.17
C LYS A 43 6.59 6.92 2.06
N GLU A 44 6.37 6.29 3.20
CA GLU A 44 6.06 4.87 3.29
C GLU A 44 4.74 4.66 4.03
N LEU A 45 4.00 3.63 3.63
CA LEU A 45 2.80 3.20 4.31
C LEU A 45 2.69 1.69 4.34
N GLU A 46 1.97 1.20 5.33
CA GLU A 46 1.65 -0.22 5.48
C GLU A 46 0.15 -0.39 5.71
N VAL A 47 -0.40 -1.44 5.10
CA VAL A 47 -1.80 -1.84 5.30
C VAL A 47 -1.89 -2.57 6.63
N MET A 48 -2.76 -2.08 7.51
CA MET A 48 -2.98 -2.63 8.84
C MET A 48 -4.18 -3.58 8.88
N GLU A 49 -5.24 -3.27 8.13
CA GLU A 49 -6.49 -4.03 8.13
C GLU A 49 -7.20 -3.92 6.78
N GLY A 50 -7.88 -4.99 6.38
CA GLY A 50 -8.65 -5.03 5.13
C GLY A 50 -7.76 -5.02 3.89
N GLY A 51 -8.34 -4.58 2.77
CA GLY A 51 -7.59 -4.41 1.52
C GLY A 51 -6.93 -5.71 1.05
N TYR A 52 -5.65 -5.62 0.70
CA TYR A 52 -4.86 -6.77 0.27
C TYR A 52 -4.66 -7.85 1.34
N LEU A 53 -4.80 -7.52 2.63
CA LEU A 53 -4.73 -8.53 3.69
C LEU A 53 -5.97 -9.45 3.67
N ASP A 54 -7.15 -8.92 3.30
CA ASP A 54 -8.36 -9.74 3.10
C ASP A 54 -8.22 -10.68 1.89
N LEU A 55 -7.27 -10.40 0.98
CA LEU A 55 -6.95 -11.23 -0.17
C LEU A 55 -5.86 -12.29 0.13
N GLY A 56 -5.43 -12.42 1.39
CA GLY A 56 -4.50 -13.47 1.82
C GLY A 56 -3.03 -13.05 1.90
N LEU A 57 -2.72 -11.76 1.72
CA LEU A 57 -1.38 -11.24 1.99
C LEU A 57 -1.16 -11.13 3.52
N ILE A 58 0.09 -11.32 3.93
CA ILE A 58 0.57 -11.13 5.30
C ILE A 58 1.06 -9.69 5.47
N LEU A 59 1.76 -9.17 4.46
CA LEU A 59 2.32 -7.82 4.42
C LEU A 59 1.91 -7.14 3.12
N PHE A 60 1.59 -5.85 3.21
CA PHE A 60 1.50 -4.97 2.05
C PHE A 60 2.03 -3.59 2.43
N HIS A 61 3.26 -3.33 2.01
CA HIS A 61 4.01 -2.12 2.28
C HIS A 61 4.26 -1.37 0.97
N VAL A 62 4.11 -0.05 0.98
CA VAL A 62 4.28 0.79 -0.20
C VAL A 62 5.22 1.95 0.11
N HIS A 63 6.25 2.07 -0.71
CA HIS A 63 7.18 3.19 -0.72
C HIS A 63 6.89 4.09 -1.92
N PHE A 64 6.62 5.36 -1.66
CA PHE A 64 6.42 6.39 -2.68
C PHE A 64 7.56 7.39 -2.65
N GLU A 65 8.08 7.70 -3.84
CA GLU A 65 9.11 8.72 -4.05
C GLU A 65 8.64 9.66 -5.17
N ILE A 66 8.80 10.96 -4.95
CA ILE A 66 8.55 11.98 -5.98
C ILE A 66 9.90 12.44 -6.54
N ILE A 67 10.14 12.11 -7.80
CA ILE A 67 11.36 12.46 -8.52
C ILE A 67 11.07 13.67 -9.42
N GLU A 68 11.89 14.71 -9.32
CA GLU A 68 11.79 15.88 -10.19
C GLU A 68 12.06 15.49 -11.65
N LYS A 69 11.29 16.10 -12.56
CA LYS A 69 11.49 15.89 -14.01
C LYS A 69 11.66 17.22 -14.73
N ASP A 70 10.57 17.99 -14.83
CA ASP A 70 10.52 19.30 -15.49
C ASP A 70 9.85 20.32 -14.56
N ASN A 71 9.90 21.62 -14.90
CA ASN A 71 9.43 22.70 -14.01
C ASN A 71 8.02 22.52 -13.43
N ASP A 72 7.11 21.88 -14.17
CA ASP A 72 5.72 21.68 -13.76
C ASP A 72 5.33 20.19 -13.71
N SER A 73 6.30 19.27 -13.68
CA SER A 73 6.02 17.84 -13.66
C SER A 73 6.96 17.02 -12.78
N CYS A 74 6.46 15.88 -12.33
CA CYS A 74 7.23 14.92 -11.54
C CYS A 74 6.95 13.49 -12.00
N ILE A 75 7.84 12.59 -11.60
CA ILE A 75 7.64 11.14 -11.67
C ILE A 75 7.31 10.67 -10.26
N ILE A 76 6.18 9.99 -10.11
CA ILE A 76 5.84 9.30 -8.87
C ILE A 76 6.28 7.85 -9.02
N LYS A 77 7.33 7.47 -8.32
CA LYS A 77 7.78 6.09 -8.26
C LYS A 77 7.11 5.41 -7.06
N SER A 78 6.48 4.27 -7.32
CA SER A 78 5.84 3.45 -6.29
C SER A 78 6.49 2.08 -6.27
N THR A 79 7.04 1.68 -5.13
CA THR A 79 7.55 0.33 -4.88
C THR A 79 6.60 -0.35 -3.91
N ILE A 80 6.15 -1.55 -4.25
CA ILE A 80 5.26 -2.34 -3.40
C ILE A 80 6.02 -3.58 -2.95
N GLU A 81 6.12 -3.74 -1.64
CA GLU A 81 6.65 -4.93 -0.98
C GLU A 81 5.48 -5.69 -0.36
N TYR A 82 5.39 -6.99 -0.64
CA TYR A 82 4.30 -7.80 -0.13
C TYR A 82 4.75 -9.22 0.17
N ASP A 83 4.14 -9.79 1.20
CA ASP A 83 4.31 -11.18 1.58
C ASP A 83 2.97 -11.91 1.45
N ILE A 84 3.01 -13.12 0.92
CA ILE A 84 1.85 -14.01 0.82
C ILE A 84 2.01 -15.19 1.78
N LYS A 85 0.88 -15.74 2.24
CA LYS A 85 0.91 -16.99 3.01
C LYS A 85 1.50 -18.11 2.16
N GLU A 86 2.39 -18.90 2.75
CA GLU A 86 3.10 -20.01 2.09
C GLU A 86 2.14 -21.04 1.47
N GLU A 87 0.97 -21.24 2.08
CA GLU A 87 -0.13 -22.08 1.56
C GLU A 87 -0.68 -21.60 0.19
N ALA A 88 -0.53 -20.32 -0.14
CA ALA A 88 -0.91 -19.77 -1.44
C ALA A 88 0.16 -20.01 -2.52
N ILE A 89 1.43 -20.19 -2.12
CA ILE A 89 2.57 -20.46 -3.03
C ILE A 89 2.47 -21.89 -3.59
N ALA A 90 1.99 -22.84 -2.80
CA ALA A 90 1.81 -24.24 -3.21
C ALA A 90 0.87 -24.42 -4.43
N ASN A 91 0.01 -23.43 -4.73
CA ASN A 91 -0.87 -23.44 -5.91
C ASN A 91 -0.25 -22.76 -7.15
N THR A 92 0.98 -22.23 -7.06
CA THR A 92 1.65 -21.50 -8.14
C THR A 92 2.79 -22.26 -8.80
N SER A 93 3.01 -23.54 -8.44
CA SER A 93 3.89 -24.43 -9.20
C SER A 93 3.22 -24.90 -10.50
N HIS A 94 2.87 -23.95 -11.38
CA HIS A 94 2.84 -24.20 -12.81
C HIS A 94 4.23 -23.80 -13.31
N THR A 95 5.11 -24.79 -13.48
CA THR A 95 6.39 -24.59 -14.15
C THR A 95 6.11 -24.13 -15.58
N TRP A 96 6.51 -22.91 -15.91
CA TRP A 96 6.72 -22.54 -17.30
C TRP A 96 8.08 -23.10 -17.70
N ASP A 97 8.09 -24.38 -18.08
CA ASP A 97 9.23 -25.00 -18.74
C ASP A 97 9.28 -24.48 -20.19
N TYR A 98 10.38 -23.82 -20.55
CA TYR A 98 10.81 -23.58 -21.93
C TYR A 98 12.21 -24.18 -22.14
#